data_AF-A0A937PT74-F1
#
_entry.id   AF-A0A937PT74-F1
#
_cell.length_a   1.000
_cell.length_b   1.000
_cell.length_c   1.000
_cell.angle_alpha   90.00
_cell.angle_beta   90.00
_cell.angle_gamma   90.00
#
_symmetry.space_group_name_H-M   'P 1'
#
loop_
_entity.id
_entity.type
_entity.pdbx_description
1 polymer ?
#
loop_
_entity_poly.entity_id
_entity_poly.type
_entity_poly.pdbx_seq_one_letter_code
_entity_poly.pdbx_strand_id
1 'polypeptide(L)'
;MRPVLILAGLGLAAGVAVLASAWVYAEAPGTGAVTAKPDKEEIPAPERPPAIMPPAALPDVDIPPIPEVDDDPFKAGKPPVRVGPSGLIAEGKRLFNHEGRLETDPIGRSQFVFDSGDRPMYLLENSWREYLEQRTDFGKKKARWRISGLVTVYGDQNYLLLTKCVEIKAEEENL
;
A
#
# COMPACT_ATOMS: atom_id res chain seq x y z
N MET A 1 -49.65 27.36 -13.86
CA MET A 1 -49.58 27.95 -12.50
C MET A 1 -49.93 26.87 -11.49
N ARG A 2 -48.94 26.41 -10.71
CA ARG A 2 -49.12 25.49 -9.58
C ARG A 2 -48.30 26.04 -8.40
N PRO A 3 -48.84 26.06 -7.17
CA PRO A 3 -48.25 26.77 -6.05
C PRO A 3 -47.04 26.02 -5.47
N VAL A 4 -46.04 26.81 -5.11
CA VAL A 4 -44.86 26.43 -4.33
C VAL A 4 -45.29 26.35 -2.86
N LEU A 5 -45.16 25.19 -2.22
CA LEU A 5 -45.33 25.06 -0.78
C LEU A 5 -43.94 24.99 -0.14
N ILE A 6 -43.54 26.09 0.50
CA ILE A 6 -42.34 26.19 1.34
C ILE A 6 -42.73 25.63 2.71
N LEU A 7 -42.24 24.44 3.07
CA LEU A 7 -42.33 23.94 4.43
C LEU A 7 -41.05 24.33 5.18
N ALA A 8 -41.16 25.40 5.97
CA ALA A 8 -40.19 25.78 6.98
C ALA A 8 -40.31 24.81 8.17
N GLY A 9 -39.44 23.79 8.18
CA GLY A 9 -39.28 22.86 9.28
C GLY A 9 -38.22 23.35 10.26
N LEU A 10 -38.65 24.18 11.21
CA LEU A 10 -37.90 24.56 12.41
C LEU A 10 -37.78 23.30 13.30
N GLY A 11 -36.61 22.68 13.35
CA GLY A 11 -36.36 21.44 14.09
C GLY A 11 -35.25 21.58 15.11
N LEU A 12 -35.66 21.83 16.35
CA LEU A 12 -34.99 21.64 17.64
C LEU A 12 -33.47 21.37 17.64
N ALA A 13 -32.74 22.30 18.26
CA ALA A 13 -31.38 22.09 18.75
C ALA A 13 -31.35 20.94 19.78
N ALA A 14 -30.85 19.78 19.35
CA ALA A 14 -30.46 18.71 20.27
C ALA A 14 -29.08 19.06 20.84
N GLY A 15 -29.08 19.52 22.09
CA GLY A 15 -27.87 19.71 22.87
C GLY A 15 -27.15 18.37 23.06
N VAL A 16 -26.01 18.21 22.40
CA VAL A 16 -25.10 17.09 22.66
C VAL A 16 -24.28 17.49 23.88
N ALA A 17 -24.59 16.84 25.01
CA ALA A 17 -23.77 16.89 26.21
C ALA A 17 -22.38 16.32 25.89
N VAL A 18 -21.37 17.19 25.89
CA VAL A 18 -19.96 16.81 25.81
C VAL A 18 -19.59 16.16 27.14
N LEU A 19 -19.63 14.83 27.20
CA LEU A 19 -18.98 14.07 28.26
C LEU A 19 -17.48 14.11 27.99
N ALA A 20 -16.81 15.08 28.63
CA ALA A 20 -15.38 15.14 28.73
C ALA A 20 -14.88 13.92 29.52
N SER A 21 -14.51 12.85 28.83
CA SER A 21 -13.72 11.76 29.42
C SER A 21 -12.33 12.29 29.74
N ALA A 22 -12.14 12.70 30.99
CA ALA A 22 -10.84 12.98 31.57
C ALA A 22 -10.04 11.66 31.63
N TRP A 23 -9.20 11.42 30.63
CA TRP A 23 -8.14 10.44 30.74
C TRP A 23 -7.12 10.97 31.74
N VAL A 24 -7.17 10.44 32.97
CA VAL A 24 -6.12 10.57 33.97
C VAL A 24 -4.87 9.91 33.39
N TYR A 25 -3.94 10.74 32.93
CA TYR A 25 -2.58 10.34 32.64
C TYR A 25 -1.88 10.04 33.97
N ALA A 26 -1.74 8.75 34.28
CA ALA A 26 -0.80 8.32 35.31
C ALA A 26 0.61 8.41 34.73
N GLU A 27 1.32 9.51 35.02
CA GLU A 27 2.74 9.63 34.78
C GLU A 27 3.47 8.60 35.64
N ALA A 28 4.06 7.59 35.02
CA ALA A 28 5.00 6.70 35.68
C ALA A 28 6.38 7.37 35.72
N PRO A 29 6.94 7.69 36.91
CA PRO A 29 8.32 8.12 37.03
C PRO A 29 9.24 6.90 36.87
N GLY A 30 9.71 6.67 35.65
CA GLY A 30 10.62 5.58 35.30
C GLY A 30 11.92 6.10 34.69
N THR A 31 12.60 7.02 35.37
CA THR A 31 13.93 7.51 35.01
C THR A 31 14.97 6.41 35.26
N GLY A 32 15.14 5.53 34.28
CA GLY A 32 16.23 4.56 34.22
C GLY A 32 17.10 4.85 33.02
N ALA A 33 17.97 5.86 33.13
CA ALA A 33 19.03 6.10 32.15
C ALA A 33 20.08 5.00 32.26
N VAL A 34 19.91 3.92 31.49
CA VAL A 34 20.95 2.90 31.28
C VAL A 34 21.88 3.41 30.18
N THR A 35 22.89 4.15 30.58
CA THR A 35 24.03 4.50 29.72
C THR A 35 24.92 3.28 29.56
N ALA A 36 24.51 2.33 28.72
CA ALA A 36 25.40 1.29 28.25
C ALA A 36 26.33 1.91 27.19
N LYS A 37 27.62 2.03 27.52
CA LYS A 37 28.67 2.28 26.53
C LYS A 37 28.56 1.20 25.46
N PRO A 38 28.54 1.54 24.16
CA PRO A 38 28.69 0.54 23.12
C PRO A 38 30.13 0.02 23.22
N ASP A 39 30.29 -1.21 23.70
CA ASP A 39 31.52 -1.95 23.48
C ASP A 39 31.74 -2.00 21.97
N LYS A 40 32.90 -1.48 21.57
CA LYS A 40 33.37 -1.47 20.20
C LYS A 40 33.75 -2.91 19.87
N GLU A 41 32.76 -3.71 19.53
CA GLU A 41 32.96 -5.08 19.07
C GLU A 41 33.65 -4.97 17.70
N GLU A 42 34.96 -5.20 17.72
CA GLU A 42 35.84 -5.22 16.56
C GLU A 42 35.44 -6.42 15.71
N ILE A 43 34.55 -6.18 14.74
CA ILE A 43 34.12 -7.18 13.77
C ILE A 43 35.39 -7.67 13.05
N PRO A 44 35.79 -8.95 13.21
CA PRO A 44 36.94 -9.49 12.51
C PRO A 44 36.70 -9.37 11.01
N ALA A 45 37.71 -8.89 10.29
CA ALA A 45 37.65 -8.68 8.85
C ALA A 45 37.11 -9.95 8.15
N PRO A 46 36.09 -9.82 7.28
CA PRO A 46 35.55 -10.97 6.58
C PRO A 46 36.66 -11.63 5.76
N GLU A 47 36.87 -12.92 6.01
CA GLU A 47 37.81 -13.74 5.25
C GLU A 47 37.49 -13.61 3.76
N ARG A 48 38.54 -13.32 2.99
CA ARG A 48 38.46 -13.16 1.53
C ARG A 48 37.78 -14.40 0.93
N PRO A 49 36.67 -14.26 0.18
CA PRO A 49 36.08 -15.40 -0.48
C PRO A 49 37.13 -16.04 -1.42
N PRO A 50 37.20 -17.38 -1.49
CA PRO A 50 38.15 -18.08 -2.35
C PRO A 50 37.97 -17.62 -3.80
N ALA A 51 39.10 -17.47 -4.50
CA ALA A 51 39.13 -17.05 -5.90
C ALA A 51 38.25 -17.98 -6.73
N ILE A 52 37.21 -17.41 -7.35
CA ILE A 52 36.32 -18.09 -8.28
C ILE A 52 37.19 -18.55 -9.46
N MET A 53 37.36 -19.87 -9.60
CA MET A 53 38.01 -20.45 -10.76
C MET A 53 37.26 -20.05 -12.04
N PRO A 54 37.97 -19.74 -13.13
CA PRO A 54 37.32 -19.45 -14.40
C PRO A 54 36.51 -20.67 -14.87
N PRO A 55 35.31 -20.46 -15.43
CA PRO A 55 34.48 -21.56 -15.94
C PRO A 55 35.24 -22.29 -17.06
N ALA A 56 35.30 -23.61 -16.95
CA ALA A 56 35.84 -24.48 -17.99
C ALA A 56 35.03 -24.26 -19.29
N ALA A 57 35.74 -24.00 -20.38
CA ALA A 57 35.14 -23.85 -21.70
C ALA A 57 34.38 -25.14 -22.05
N LEU A 58 33.07 -25.01 -22.27
CA LEU A 58 32.24 -26.12 -22.73
C LEU A 58 32.65 -26.47 -24.18
N PRO A 59 32.71 -27.76 -24.53
CA PRO A 59 32.93 -28.18 -25.90
C PRO A 59 31.78 -27.68 -26.78
N ASP A 60 32.14 -27.22 -27.97
CA ASP A 60 31.22 -26.76 -29.01
C ASP A 60 30.42 -27.97 -29.50
N VAL A 61 29.19 -28.11 -29.01
CA VAL A 61 28.27 -29.17 -29.43
C VAL A 61 27.53 -28.65 -30.65
N ASP A 62 27.76 -29.28 -31.80
CA ASP A 62 27.02 -29.05 -33.04
C ASP A 62 25.55 -29.45 -32.82
N ILE A 63 24.70 -28.48 -32.47
CA ILE A 63 23.26 -28.68 -32.27
C ILE A 63 22.61 -28.68 -33.67
N PRO A 64 21.94 -29.78 -34.08
CA PRO A 64 21.25 -29.82 -35.36
C PRO A 64 20.14 -28.74 -35.39
N PRO A 65 19.84 -28.16 -36.57
CA PRO A 65 18.81 -27.14 -36.70
C PRO A 65 17.47 -27.69 -36.22
N ILE A 66 16.96 -27.07 -35.16
CA ILE A 66 15.65 -27.39 -34.59
C ILE A 66 14.62 -26.97 -35.65
N PRO A 67 13.69 -27.84 -36.06
CA PRO A 67 12.63 -27.46 -37.00
C PRO A 67 11.86 -26.26 -36.44
N GLU A 68 11.70 -25.22 -37.24
CA GLU A 68 10.91 -24.03 -36.93
C GLU A 68 9.44 -24.45 -36.82
N VAL A 69 9.03 -24.80 -35.60
CA VAL A 69 7.62 -24.97 -35.27
C VAL A 69 7.07 -23.57 -35.00
N ASP A 70 6.27 -23.07 -35.94
CA ASP A 70 5.48 -21.83 -35.85
C ASP A 70 4.30 -22.01 -34.86
N ASP A 71 4.58 -22.60 -33.70
CA ASP A 71 3.74 -22.59 -32.51
C ASP A 71 4.33 -21.50 -31.63
N ASP A 72 3.80 -20.27 -31.72
CA ASP A 72 4.07 -19.23 -30.74
C ASP A 72 3.07 -19.39 -29.57
N PRO A 73 3.37 -20.18 -28.52
CA PRO A 73 2.50 -20.30 -27.34
C PRO A 73 2.40 -18.98 -26.57
N PHE A 74 3.17 -17.95 -26.93
CA PHE A 74 3.10 -16.60 -26.37
C PHE A 74 2.19 -15.65 -27.14
N LYS A 75 1.52 -16.12 -28.21
CA LYS A 75 0.23 -15.54 -28.64
C LYS A 75 -0.89 -15.90 -27.64
N ALA A 76 -0.56 -15.88 -26.35
CA ALA A 76 -1.50 -15.91 -25.24
C ALA A 76 -2.42 -14.71 -25.44
N GLY A 77 -3.61 -14.96 -25.98
CA GLY A 77 -4.67 -13.97 -26.05
C GLY A 77 -4.77 -13.33 -24.68
N LYS A 78 -4.66 -11.99 -24.62
CA LYS A 78 -4.84 -11.22 -23.38
C LYS A 78 -5.98 -11.88 -22.60
N PRO A 79 -5.74 -12.35 -21.36
CA PRO A 79 -6.79 -13.00 -20.60
C PRO A 79 -8.02 -12.08 -20.63
N PRO A 80 -9.22 -12.62 -20.85
CA PRO A 80 -10.41 -11.81 -21.01
C PRO A 80 -10.51 -10.90 -19.79
N VAL A 81 -10.41 -9.60 -20.03
CA VAL A 81 -10.56 -8.58 -19.01
C VAL A 81 -12.00 -8.70 -18.51
N ARG A 82 -12.20 -9.33 -17.35
CA ARG A 82 -13.50 -9.38 -16.71
C ARG A 82 -13.88 -7.96 -16.31
N VAL A 83 -14.75 -7.35 -17.11
CA VAL A 83 -15.36 -6.06 -16.78
C VAL A 83 -16.39 -6.35 -15.70
N GLY A 84 -16.04 -6.09 -14.44
CA GLY A 84 -16.94 -6.19 -13.30
C GLY A 84 -18.11 -5.19 -13.40
N PRO A 85 -19.10 -5.28 -12.50
CA PRO A 85 -20.22 -4.33 -12.44
C PRO A 85 -19.74 -2.87 -12.47
N SER A 86 -20.48 -2.04 -13.21
CA SER A 86 -20.10 -0.67 -13.61
C SER A 86 -19.51 0.14 -12.46
N GLY A 87 -18.23 0.51 -12.58
CA GLY A 87 -17.50 1.32 -11.60
C GLY A 87 -16.43 0.56 -10.81
N LEU A 88 -16.37 -0.77 -10.92
CA LEU A 88 -15.21 -1.52 -10.46
C LEU A 88 -14.07 -1.44 -11.48
N ILE A 89 -12.84 -1.41 -10.97
CA ILE A 89 -11.66 -1.50 -11.81
C ILE A 89 -11.50 -2.96 -12.22
N ALA A 90 -11.21 -3.18 -13.49
CA ALA A 90 -11.04 -4.53 -14.02
C ALA A 90 -9.96 -5.30 -13.25
N GLU A 91 -10.26 -6.58 -12.98
CA GLU A 91 -9.33 -7.51 -12.35
C GLU A 91 -8.03 -7.61 -13.18
N GLY A 92 -6.89 -7.68 -12.48
CA GLY A 92 -5.57 -7.74 -13.10
C GLY A 92 -5.07 -6.39 -13.62
N LYS A 93 -5.84 -5.30 -13.51
CA LYS A 93 -5.35 -3.97 -13.86
C LYS A 93 -4.23 -3.56 -12.90
N ARG A 94 -3.14 -3.05 -13.47
CA ARG A 94 -2.03 -2.49 -12.70
C ARG A 94 -2.21 -1.00 -12.51
N LEU A 95 -2.13 -0.54 -11.26
CA LEU A 95 -2.11 0.87 -10.88
C LEU A 95 -0.67 1.34 -10.79
N PHE A 96 -0.40 2.50 -11.36
CA PHE A 96 0.93 3.11 -11.36
C PHE A 96 0.87 4.52 -10.81
N ASN A 97 1.74 4.82 -9.84
CA ASN A 97 1.95 6.16 -9.29
C ASN A 97 0.67 6.87 -8.82
N HIS A 98 -0.29 6.13 -8.26
CA HIS A 98 -1.50 6.73 -7.72
C HIS A 98 -1.23 7.35 -6.36
N GLU A 99 -1.74 8.56 -6.15
CA GLU A 99 -1.59 9.29 -4.89
C GLU A 99 -2.82 9.13 -4.01
N GLY A 100 -2.59 9.13 -2.70
CA GLY A 100 -3.66 8.99 -1.74
C GLY A 100 -3.15 8.87 -0.30
N ARG A 101 -4.04 8.37 0.56
CA ARG A 101 -3.84 8.27 2.00
C ARG A 101 -4.28 6.91 2.50
N LEU A 102 -3.62 6.43 3.54
CA LEU A 102 -4.07 5.24 4.25
C LEU A 102 -5.12 5.63 5.28
N GLU A 103 -6.25 4.95 5.27
CA GLU A 103 -7.28 5.06 6.29
C GLU A 103 -7.65 3.70 6.84
N THR A 104 -8.21 3.68 8.04
CA THR A 104 -8.66 2.46 8.70
C THR A 104 -10.19 2.51 8.80
N ASP A 105 -10.85 1.53 8.20
CA ASP A 105 -12.29 1.34 8.26
C ASP A 105 -12.75 1.04 9.72
N PRO A 106 -14.03 1.27 10.12
CA PRO A 106 -14.49 0.98 11.47
C PRO A 106 -14.30 -0.48 11.92
N ILE A 107 -14.16 -1.41 10.97
CA ILE A 107 -13.88 -2.83 11.24
C ILE A 107 -12.38 -3.08 11.50
N GLY A 108 -11.54 -2.05 11.41
CA GLY A 108 -10.09 -2.14 11.60
C GLY A 108 -9.32 -2.58 10.35
N ARG A 109 -9.95 -2.53 9.17
CA ARG A 109 -9.32 -2.90 7.91
C ARG A 109 -8.66 -1.69 7.26
N SER A 110 -7.42 -1.85 6.82
CA SER A 110 -6.69 -0.82 6.11
C SER A 110 -7.20 -0.67 4.68
N GLN A 111 -7.61 0.55 4.33
CA GLN A 111 -8.05 0.93 2.99
C GLN A 111 -7.21 2.10 2.48
N PHE A 112 -7.00 2.15 1.17
CA PHE A 112 -6.34 3.26 0.51
C PHE A 112 -7.38 4.17 -0.15
N VAL A 113 -7.38 5.44 0.26
CA VAL A 113 -8.26 6.47 -0.28
C VAL A 113 -7.47 7.31 -1.27
N PHE A 114 -7.92 7.32 -2.52
CA PHE A 114 -7.24 7.99 -3.62
C PHE A 114 -7.57 9.49 -3.65
N ASP A 115 -6.55 10.31 -3.90
CA ASP A 115 -6.74 11.76 -4.04
C ASP A 115 -7.49 12.12 -5.35
N SER A 116 -7.54 11.20 -6.32
CA SER A 116 -8.32 11.34 -7.57
C SER A 116 -9.84 11.30 -7.36
N GLY A 117 -10.31 10.89 -6.17
CA GLY A 117 -11.73 10.63 -5.92
C GLY A 117 -12.21 9.26 -6.43
N ASP A 118 -11.29 8.39 -6.84
CA ASP A 118 -11.60 6.99 -7.11
C ASP A 118 -12.12 6.28 -5.85
N ARG A 119 -12.90 5.21 -6.02
CA ARG A 119 -13.43 4.44 -4.88
C ARG A 119 -12.28 3.91 -4.01
N PRO A 120 -12.38 3.99 -2.67
CA PRO A 120 -11.40 3.39 -1.78
C PRO A 120 -11.22 1.90 -2.07
N MET A 121 -9.98 1.43 -1.96
CA MET A 121 -9.65 0.01 -2.17
C MET A 121 -9.04 -0.58 -0.90
N TYR A 122 -9.46 -1.78 -0.53
CA TYR A 122 -8.87 -2.51 0.59
C TYR A 122 -7.49 -3.03 0.23
N LEU A 123 -6.55 -2.99 1.17
CA LEU A 123 -5.21 -3.51 0.95
C LEU A 123 -5.12 -5.00 1.27
N LEU A 124 -4.56 -5.76 0.33
CA LEU A 124 -4.21 -7.16 0.59
C LEU A 124 -3.00 -7.25 1.53
N GLU A 125 -2.93 -8.35 2.27
CA GLU A 125 -1.82 -8.64 3.18
C GLU A 125 -0.53 -8.85 2.40
N ASN A 126 0.45 -7.98 2.62
CA ASN A 126 1.82 -8.10 2.13
C ASN A 126 2.77 -7.21 2.95
N SER A 127 4.07 -7.34 2.67
CA SER A 127 5.12 -6.56 3.35
C SER A 127 4.97 -5.04 3.16
N TRP A 128 4.49 -4.59 2.00
CA TRP A 128 4.27 -3.16 1.74
C TRP A 128 3.11 -2.57 2.53
N ARG A 129 2.03 -3.34 2.73
CA ARG A 129 0.91 -2.97 3.59
C ARG A 129 1.39 -2.82 5.02
N GLU A 130 2.13 -3.80 5.54
CA GLU A 130 2.68 -3.75 6.90
C GLU A 130 3.59 -2.51 7.07
N TYR A 131 4.46 -2.25 6.10
CA TYR A 131 5.31 -1.05 6.08
C TYR A 131 4.49 0.25 6.14
N LEU A 132 3.42 0.36 5.36
CA LEU A 132 2.53 1.54 5.40
C LEU A 132 1.83 1.67 6.75
N GLU A 133 1.32 0.58 7.32
CA GLU A 133 0.65 0.58 8.62
C GLU A 133 1.59 1.03 9.73
N GLN A 134 2.81 0.49 9.79
CA GLN A 134 3.82 0.90 10.76
C GLN A 134 4.20 2.38 10.61
N ARG A 135 4.39 2.86 9.38
CA ARG A 135 4.77 4.26 9.14
C ARG A 135 3.65 5.23 9.52
N THR A 136 2.41 4.88 9.22
CA THR A 136 1.23 5.72 9.46
C THR A 136 0.65 5.57 10.87
N ASP A 137 1.23 4.71 11.72
CA ASP A 137 0.64 4.32 13.01
C ASP A 137 -0.83 3.90 12.84
N PHE A 138 -1.06 2.94 11.94
CA PHE A 138 -2.37 2.41 11.59
C PHE A 138 -3.38 3.47 11.14
N GLY A 139 -2.92 4.41 10.29
CA GLY A 139 -3.75 5.49 9.75
C GLY A 139 -3.94 6.71 10.66
N LYS A 140 -3.36 6.72 11.87
CA LYS A 140 -3.43 7.89 12.77
C LYS A 140 -2.65 9.09 12.22
N LYS A 141 -1.52 8.83 11.55
CA LYS A 141 -0.70 9.86 10.90
C LYS A 141 -1.21 10.11 9.48
N LYS A 142 -1.61 11.34 9.21
CA LYS A 142 -2.03 11.80 7.88
C LYS A 142 -0.81 12.00 6.97
N ALA A 143 -0.23 10.91 6.49
CA ALA A 143 0.81 10.93 5.46
C ALA A 143 0.20 10.73 4.06
N ARG A 144 0.76 11.42 3.06
CA ARG A 144 0.42 11.20 1.64
C ARG A 144 1.40 10.22 1.02
N TRP A 145 0.87 9.38 0.15
CA TRP A 145 1.62 8.26 -0.41
C TRP A 145 1.38 8.16 -1.90
N ARG A 146 2.44 7.84 -2.65
CA ARG A 146 2.38 7.43 -4.04
C ARG A 146 2.58 5.93 -4.13
N ILE A 147 1.58 5.20 -4.59
CA ILE A 147 1.56 3.74 -4.61
C ILE A 147 1.45 3.18 -6.03
N SER A 148 1.91 1.94 -6.19
CA SER A 148 1.69 1.13 -7.39
C SER A 148 1.36 -0.30 -6.98
N GLY A 149 0.44 -0.95 -7.68
CA GLY A 149 -0.07 -2.25 -7.28
C GLY A 149 -0.90 -2.94 -8.34
N LEU A 150 -1.33 -4.16 -8.04
CA LEU A 150 -2.24 -4.95 -8.87
C LEU A 150 -3.64 -4.94 -8.25
N VAL A 151 -4.66 -4.65 -9.04
CA VAL A 151 -6.05 -4.72 -8.60
C VAL A 151 -6.58 -6.14 -8.75
N THR A 152 -7.20 -6.63 -7.68
CA THR A 152 -7.90 -7.92 -7.63
C THR A 152 -9.35 -7.66 -7.22
N VAL A 153 -10.28 -8.45 -7.75
CA VAL A 153 -11.72 -8.31 -7.41
C VAL A 153 -12.15 -9.55 -6.63
N TYR A 154 -12.76 -9.35 -5.47
CA TYR A 154 -13.34 -10.44 -4.67
C TYR A 154 -14.68 -10.00 -4.10
N GLY A 155 -15.74 -10.77 -4.36
CA GLY A 155 -17.09 -10.48 -3.85
C GLY A 155 -17.59 -9.06 -4.17
N ASP A 156 -17.44 -8.62 -5.43
CA ASP A 156 -17.80 -7.27 -5.91
C ASP A 156 -17.05 -6.10 -5.24
N GLN A 157 -15.94 -6.40 -4.57
CA GLN A 157 -15.08 -5.40 -3.95
C GLN A 157 -13.68 -5.41 -4.57
N ASN A 158 -13.13 -4.23 -4.84
CA ASN A 158 -11.75 -4.09 -5.30
C ASN A 158 -10.78 -4.15 -4.12
N TYR A 159 -9.76 -4.96 -4.31
CA TYR A 159 -8.61 -5.11 -3.44
C TYR A 159 -7.35 -4.71 -4.20
N LEU A 160 -6.37 -4.18 -3.47
CA LEU A 160 -5.11 -3.74 -4.04
C LEU A 160 -3.96 -4.51 -3.41
N LEU A 161 -3.23 -5.25 -4.24
CA LEU A 161 -1.95 -5.82 -3.89
C LEU A 161 -0.85 -4.78 -4.15
N LEU A 162 -0.25 -4.25 -3.09
CA LEU A 162 0.80 -3.25 -3.21
C LEU A 162 2.09 -3.86 -3.76
N THR A 163 2.72 -3.18 -4.71
CA THR A 163 4.03 -3.59 -5.27
C THR A 163 5.12 -2.58 -4.98
N LYS A 164 4.75 -1.32 -4.76
CA LYS A 164 5.65 -0.22 -4.41
C LYS A 164 4.86 0.87 -3.69
N CYS A 165 5.47 1.50 -2.70
CA CYS A 165 4.95 2.72 -2.08
C CYS A 165 6.10 3.71 -1.83
N VAL A 166 5.81 5.00 -1.97
CA VAL A 166 6.74 6.10 -1.69
C VAL A 166 6.00 7.16 -0.88
N GLU A 167 6.56 7.56 0.25
CA GLU A 167 6.03 8.64 1.08
C GLU A 167 6.24 9.98 0.33
N ILE A 168 5.16 10.70 0.08
CA ILE A 168 5.22 12.05 -0.49
C ILE A 168 5.43 12.99 0.68
N LYS A 169 6.69 13.37 0.92
CA LYS A 169 6.97 14.50 1.79
C LYS A 169 6.33 15.72 1.14
N ALA A 170 5.50 16.44 1.88
CA ALA A 170 5.23 17.82 1.51
C ALA A 170 6.60 18.49 1.50
N GLU A 171 7.15 18.76 0.31
CA GLU A 171 8.23 19.73 0.21
C GLU A 171 7.64 20.97 0.87
N GLU A 172 8.23 21.37 2.00
CA GLU A 172 7.94 22.64 2.63
C GLU A 172 8.03 23.65 1.50
N GLU A 173 6.86 24.17 1.14
CA GLU A 173 6.67 25.21 0.15
C GLU A 173 7.64 26.31 0.56
N ASN A 174 8.76 26.38 -0.15
CA ASN A 174 9.95 27.12 0.23
C ASN A 174 9.56 28.61 0.24
N LEU A 175 9.24 29.10 1.44
CA LEU A 175 8.75 30.44 1.76
C LEU A 175 9.90 31.26 2.34
#